data_AF-A0A561U7Q3-F1
#
_entry.id   AF-A0A561U7Q3-F1
#
_cell.length_a   1.000
_cell.length_b   1.000
_cell.length_c   1.000
_cell.angle_alpha   90.00
_cell.angle_beta   90.00
_cell.angle_gamma   90.00
#
_symmetry.space_group_name_H-M   'P 1'
#
loop_
_entity.id
_entity.type
_entity.pdbx_description
1 polymer ?
#
loop_
_entity_poly.entity_id
_entity_poly.type
_entity_poly.pdbx_seq_one_letter_code
_entity_poly.pdbx_strand_id
1 'polypeptide(L)' 'MLSTHPDIAAAAVVGRPTPSNGEEPVAFAVPRIGAVLDIDEVKAFVAEQVLPHKKIRHAEV' A
#
# COMPACT_ATOMS: atom_id res chain seq x y z
N MET A 1 6.82 3.42 5.58
CA MET A 1 6.50 3.73 4.17
C MET A 1 6.50 2.40 3.40
N LEU A 2 5.77 2.22 2.30
CA LEU A 2 5.76 0.93 1.56
C LEU A 2 7.17 0.48 1.14
N SER A 3 8.02 1.42 0.71
CA SER A 3 9.41 1.16 0.32
C SER A 3 10.32 0.65 1.44
N THR A 4 9.89 0.73 2.71
CA THR A 4 10.66 0.22 3.86
C THR A 4 10.24 -1.18 4.29
N HIS A 5 9.28 -1.81 3.62
CA HIS A 5 8.87 -3.19 3.91
C HIS A 5 9.98 -4.18 3.48
N PRO A 6 10.38 -5.14 4.33
CA PRO A 6 11.48 -6.07 4.06
C PRO A 6 11.21 -7.04 2.88
N ASP A 7 9.94 -7.19 2.48
CA ASP A 7 9.55 -8.06 1.36
C ASP A 7 9.16 -7.31 0.08
N ILE A 8 9.17 -5.98 0.07
CA ILE A 8 8.81 -5.17 -1.10
C ILE A 8 10.08 -4.75 -1.85
N ALA A 9 10.19 -5.12 -3.12
CA ALA A 9 11.26 -4.70 -4.01
C ALA A 9 11.02 -3.29 -4.57
N ALA A 10 9.78 -2.98 -4.92
CA ALA A 10 9.36 -1.67 -5.40
C ALA A 10 7.90 -1.41 -5.03
N ALA A 11 7.53 -0.13 -4.83
CA ALA A 11 6.14 0.25 -4.61
C ALA A 11 5.82 1.61 -5.23
N ALA A 12 4.58 1.76 -5.68
CA ALA A 12 4.02 3.02 -6.15
C ALA A 12 2.65 3.24 -5.51
N VAL A 13 2.27 4.50 -5.29
CA VAL A 13 0.94 4.87 -4.80
C VAL A 13 0.35 5.89 -5.74
N VAL A 14 -0.89 5.66 -6.18
CA VAL A 14 -1.64 6.56 -7.06
C VAL A 14 -2.98 6.92 -6.42
N GLY A 15 -3.50 8.09 -6.76
CA GLY A 15 -4.87 8.48 -6.41
C GLY A 15 -5.86 7.84 -7.37
N ARG A 16 -6.83 7.08 -6.86
CA ARG A 16 -8.00 6.62 -7.62
C ARG A 16 -9.18 7.54 -7.30
N PRO A 17 -9.86 8.13 -8.30
CA PRO A 17 -11.05 8.93 -8.04
C PRO A 17 -12.13 8.13 -7.34
N THR A 18 -12.76 8.71 -6.32
CA THR A 18 -13.88 8.09 -5.59
C THR A 18 -15.06 9.06 -5.48
N PRO A 19 -16.31 8.57 -5.59
CA PRO A 19 -17.49 9.43 -5.45
C PRO A 19 -17.62 10.08 -4.07
N SER A 20 -17.06 9.46 -3.03
CA SER A 20 -17.24 9.88 -1.63
C SER A 20 -16.15 10.81 -1.11
N ASN A 21 -14.91 10.67 -1.59
CA ASN A 21 -13.74 11.33 -0.98
C ASN A 21 -12.88 12.11 -1.98
N GLY A 22 -13.34 12.26 -3.23
CA GLY A 22 -12.55 12.85 -4.30
C GLY A 22 -11.54 11.84 -4.85
N GLU A 23 -10.54 11.47 -4.05
CA GLU A 23 -9.51 10.48 -4.41
C GLU A 23 -9.13 9.61 -3.21
N GLU A 24 -8.79 8.34 -3.46
CA GLU A 24 -8.23 7.44 -2.45
C GLU A 24 -6.87 6.86 -2.88
N PRO A 25 -5.95 6.62 -1.94
CA PRO A 25 -4.64 6.05 -2.26
C PRO A 25 -4.74 4.54 -2.55
N VAL A 26 -4.28 4.16 -3.74
CA VAL A 26 -4.12 2.78 -4.20
C VAL A 26 -2.62 2.47 -4.30
N ALA A 27 -2.18 1.41 -3.64
CA ALA A 27 -0.79 0.98 -3.67
C ALA A 27 -0.59 -0.20 -4.64
N PHE A 28 0.49 -0.16 -5.40
CA PHE A 28 1.01 -1.28 -6.17
C PHE A 28 2.37 -1.66 -5.58
N ALA A 29 2.56 -2.93 -5.24
CA ALA A 29 3.78 -3.43 -4.62
C ALA A 29 4.33 -4.62 -5.40
N VAL A 30 5.63 -4.62 -5.65
CA VAL A 30 6.33 -5.75 -6.27
C VAL A 30 7.04 -6.53 -5.17
N PRO A 31 6.78 -7.83 -4.99
CA PRO A 31 7.47 -8.65 -4.01
C PRO A 31 8.94 -8.84 -4.39
N ARG A 32 9.81 -8.99 -3.39
CA ARG A 32 11.17 -9.51 -3.60
C ARG A 32 11.10 -10.95 -4.10
N ILE A 33 12.13 -11.37 -4.83
CA ILE A 33 12.22 -12.74 -5.34
C ILE A 33 12.17 -13.73 -4.17
N GLY A 34 11.22 -14.67 -4.22
CA GLY A 34 11.00 -15.68 -3.18
C GLY A 34 10.17 -15.22 -1.99
N ALA A 35 9.77 -13.94 -1.95
CA ALA A 35 8.83 -13.44 -0.95
C ALA A 35 7.38 -13.60 -1.43
N VAL A 36 6.48 -13.82 -0.47
CA VAL A 36 5.04 -13.79 -0.68
C VAL A 36 4.51 -12.61 0.11
N LEU A 37 3.87 -11.65 -0.55
CA LEU A 37 3.26 -10.51 0.12
C LEU A 37 1.80 -10.83 0.43
N ASP A 38 1.43 -10.69 1.70
CA ASP A 38 0.04 -10.60 2.10
C ASP A 38 -0.43 -9.13 2.02
N ILE A 39 -1.49 -8.89 1.26
CA ILE A 39 -2.07 -7.57 1.06
C ILE A 39 -2.52 -6.95 2.39
N ASP A 40 -3.06 -7.74 3.31
CA ASP A 40 -3.56 -7.24 4.60
C ASP A 40 -2.40 -6.89 5.53
N GLU A 41 -1.32 -7.67 5.52
CA GLU A 41 -0.07 -7.35 6.23
C GLU A 41 0.54 -6.05 5.71
N VAL A 42 0.63 -5.88 4.38
CA VAL A 42 1.14 -4.65 3.77
C VAL A 42 0.30 -3.43 4.16
N LYS A 43 -1.04 -3.56 4.16
CA LYS A 43 -1.94 -2.48 4.61
C LYS A 43 -1.74 -2.16 6.09
N ALA A 44 -1.60 -3.17 6.95
CA ALA A 44 -1.36 -3.00 8.38
C ALA A 44 -0.03 -2.29 8.65
N PHE A 45 1.06 -2.75 8.01
CA PHE A 45 2.39 -2.15 8.10
C PHE A 45 2.40 -0.66 7.73
N VAL A 46 1.64 -0.28 6.70
CA VAL A 46 1.52 1.14 6.33
C VAL A 46 0.66 1.89 7.33
N ALA A 47 -0.43 1.30 7.82
CA ALA A 47 -1.36 1.93 8.74
C ALA A 47 -0.74 2.31 10.09
N GLU A 48 0.31 1.62 10.53
CA GLU A 48 1.08 1.96 11.73
C GLU A 48 1.98 3.19 11.55
N GLN A 49 2.33 3.52 10.31
CA GLN A 49 3.32 4.56 9.99
C GLN A 49 2.70 5.84 9.42
N VAL A 50 1.38 5.87 9.22
CA VAL A 50 0.69 7.01 8.59
C VAL A 50 -0.57 7.41 9.36
N LEU A 51 -0.95 8.69 9.22
CA LEU A 51 -2.21 9.21 9.75
C LEU A 51 -3.42 8.50 9.12
N PRO A 52 -4.58 8.40 9.81
CA PRO A 52 -5.74 7.65 9.34
C PRO A 52 -6.23 7.96 7.91
N HIS A 53 -6.09 9.21 7.46
CA HIS A 53 -6.50 9.66 6.12
C HIS A 53 -5.48 9.33 5.03
N LYS A 54 -4.27 8.88 5.36
CA LYS A 54 -3.21 8.43 4.42
C LYS A 54 -3.13 6.90 4.31
N LYS A 55 -4.00 6.18 5.00
CA LYS A 55 -4.02 4.71 4.96
C LYS A 55 -4.41 4.23 3.57
N ILE A 56 -3.70 3.21 3.09
CA ILE A 56 -3.98 2.56 1.82
C ILE A 56 -5.33 1.86 1.91
N ARG A 57 -6.24 2.17 0.98
CA ARG A 57 -7.58 1.56 0.93
C ARG A 57 -7.57 0.32 0.04
N HIS A 58 -6.76 0.34 -1.00
CA HIS A 58 -6.62 -0.74 -1.97
C HIS A 58 -5.15 -1.01 -2.27
N ALA A 59 -4.76 -2.29 -2.31
CA ALA A 59 -3.41 -2.70 -2.62
C ALA A 59 -3.42 -3.93 -3.54
N GLU A 60 -2.53 -3.93 -4.53
CA GLU A 60 -2.36 -5.00 -5.51
C GLU A 60 -0.87 -5.39 -5.59
N VAL A 61 -0.62 -6.68 -5.83
CA VAL A 61 0.70 -7.33 -5.84
C VAL A 61 0.95 -7.99 -7.19
#